data_AF-A0AAD7SBG1-F1
#
_entry.id   AF-A0AAD7SBG1-F1
#
_cell.length_a   1.000
_cell.length_b   1.000
_cell.length_c   1.000
_cell.angle_alpha   90.00
_cell.angle_beta   90.00
_cell.angle_gamma   90.00
#
_symmetry.space_group_name_H-M   'P 1'
#
loop_
_entity.id
_entity.type
_entity.pdbx_description
1 polymer ?
#
loop_
_entity_poly.entity_id
_entity_poly.type
_entity_poly.pdbx_seq_one_letter_code
_entity_poly.pdbx_strand_id
1 'polypeptide(L)'
;MEEKLITAICGTPILYNVSLQEYRDKNKINDAWTAVAAVVCFPVDVCRKKWKSLRTTYRREMNKEKTKKRSGAGAVVQRPWRYTEVMSFLHPFIQERETSGNMEDDEGEEENRQESPEAVLEREGESQTPG
;
A
#
# COMPACT_ATOMS: atom_id res chain seq x y z
N MET A 1 -7.40 -11.85 -3.50
CA MET A 1 -6.01 -11.34 -3.32
C MET A 1 -5.95 -10.37 -2.15
N GLU A 2 -6.92 -9.47 -2.07
CA GLU A 2 -7.05 -8.42 -1.05
C GLU A 2 -7.13 -8.98 0.37
N GLU A 3 -7.91 -10.03 0.59
CA GLU A 3 -8.02 -10.65 1.92
C GLU A 3 -6.66 -11.17 2.40
N LYS A 4 -5.92 -11.88 1.54
CA LYS A 4 -4.56 -12.35 1.86
C LYS A 4 -3.61 -11.20 2.18
N LEU A 5 -3.69 -10.10 1.42
CA LEU A 5 -2.92 -8.89 1.67
C LEU A 5 -3.27 -8.26 3.02
N ILE A 6 -4.55 -8.14 3.34
CA ILE A 6 -5.01 -7.57 4.61
C ILE A 6 -4.55 -8.45 5.79
N THR A 7 -4.67 -9.77 5.68
CA THR A 7 -4.23 -10.71 6.72
C THR A 7 -2.71 -10.63 6.93
N ALA A 8 -1.92 -10.58 5.85
CA ALA A 8 -0.48 -10.44 5.94
C ALA A 8 -0.09 -9.12 6.64
N ILE A 9 -0.73 -8.01 6.25
CA ILE A 9 -0.47 -6.69 6.85
C ILE A 9 -0.91 -6.64 8.32
N CYS A 10 -2.01 -7.32 8.67
CA CYS A 10 -2.48 -7.44 10.05
C CYS A 10 -1.42 -8.12 10.95
N GLY A 11 -0.61 -9.03 10.41
CA GLY A 11 0.51 -9.64 11.14
C GLY A 11 1.75 -8.76 11.26
N THR A 12 1.82 -7.67 10.50
CA THR A 12 2.98 -6.76 10.45
C THR A 12 2.60 -5.36 10.96
N PRO A 13 2.60 -5.12 12.28
CA PRO A 13 2.12 -3.87 12.86
C PRO A 13 2.92 -2.64 12.43
N ILE A 14 4.19 -2.81 12.05
CA ILE A 14 5.04 -1.74 11.51
C ILE A 14 4.52 -1.08 10.23
N LEU A 15 3.57 -1.70 9.52
CA LEU A 15 2.97 -1.13 8.31
C LEU A 15 1.77 -0.20 8.57
N TYR A 16 1.19 -0.23 9.77
CA TYR A 16 -0.02 0.54 10.08
C TYR A 16 -0.03 1.21 11.45
N ASN A 17 0.80 0.76 12.39
CA ASN A 17 0.87 1.26 13.74
C ASN A 17 1.90 2.38 13.85
N VAL A 18 1.42 3.62 13.82
CA VAL A 18 2.24 4.85 13.94
C VAL A 18 2.90 5.02 15.30
N SER A 19 2.45 4.28 16.32
CA SER A 19 2.98 4.36 17.68
C SER A 19 4.26 3.54 17.86
N LEU A 20 4.63 2.70 16.89
CA LEU A 20 5.90 1.96 16.90
C LEU A 20 7.04 2.88 16.50
N GLN A 21 8.20 2.76 17.17
CA GLN A 21 9.40 3.48 16.75
C GLN A 21 9.84 3.03 15.36
N GLU A 22 9.72 1.74 15.09
CA GLU A 22 10.00 1.09 13.82
C GLU A 22 9.14 1.59 12.65
N TYR A 23 7.99 2.22 12.91
CA TYR A 23 7.21 2.90 11.88
C TYR A 23 7.96 4.12 11.30
N ARG A 24 8.97 4.64 12.00
CA ARG A 24 9.83 5.73 11.50
C ARG A 24 11.02 5.21 10.68
N ASP A 25 11.34 3.93 10.80
CA ASP A 25 12.46 3.30 10.12
C ASP A 25 12.04 2.85 8.71
N LYS A 26 12.39 3.65 7.69
CA LYS A 26 12.08 3.33 6.29
C LYS A 26 12.62 1.96 5.87
N ASN A 27 13.79 1.55 6.36
CA ASN A 27 14.37 0.23 6.09
C ASN A 27 13.49 -0.91 6.63
N LYS A 28 12.98 -0.80 7.87
CA LYS A 28 12.10 -1.82 8.45
C LYS A 28 10.75 -1.87 7.76
N ILE A 29 10.22 -0.72 7.35
CA ILE A 29 8.99 -0.64 6.57
C ILE A 29 9.17 -1.32 5.20
N ASN A 30 10.29 -1.06 4.50
CA ASN A 30 10.60 -1.70 3.23
C ASN A 30 10.73 -3.22 3.39
N ASP A 31 11.46 -3.68 4.41
CA ASP A 31 11.61 -5.11 4.72
C ASP A 31 10.27 -5.79 4.99
N ALA A 32 9.40 -5.13 5.76
CA ALA A 32 8.04 -5.60 6.03
C ALA A 32 7.20 -5.74 4.75
N TRP A 33 7.29 -4.75 3.85
CA TRP A 33 6.61 -4.79 2.57
C TRP A 33 7.12 -5.94 1.69
N THR A 34 8.43 -6.16 1.68
CA THR A 34 9.05 -7.29 0.96
C THR A 34 8.57 -8.62 1.52
N ALA A 35 8.50 -8.78 2.84
CA ALA A 35 7.97 -9.98 3.49
C ALA A 35 6.49 -10.21 3.14
N VAL A 36 5.67 -9.17 3.21
CA VAL A 36 4.24 -9.25 2.82
C VAL A 36 4.09 -9.63 1.34
N ALA A 37 4.86 -8.99 0.46
CA ALA A 37 4.89 -9.26 -0.97
C ALA A 37 5.24 -10.72 -1.28
N ALA A 38 6.23 -11.28 -0.58
CA ALA A 38 6.61 -12.68 -0.68
C ALA A 38 5.47 -13.62 -0.25
N VAL A 39 4.75 -13.30 0.84
CA VAL A 39 3.63 -14.12 1.33
C VAL A 39 2.44 -14.12 0.36
N VAL A 40 2.13 -12.97 -0.24
CA VAL A 40 1.00 -12.89 -1.19
C VAL A 40 1.38 -13.30 -2.61
N CYS A 41 2.68 -13.49 -2.89
CA CYS A 41 3.26 -13.73 -4.22
C CYS A 41 2.96 -12.60 -5.22
N PHE A 42 3.07 -11.35 -4.80
CA PHE A 42 2.88 -10.18 -5.67
C PHE A 42 3.97 -9.14 -5.46
N PRO A 43 4.26 -8.29 -6.46
CA PRO A 43 5.21 -7.20 -6.30
C PRO A 43 4.82 -6.25 -5.18
N VAL A 44 5.83 -5.70 -4.50
CA VAL A 44 5.67 -4.74 -3.41
C VAL A 44 4.83 -3.53 -3.85
N ASP A 45 5.05 -3.01 -5.06
CA ASP A 45 4.32 -1.86 -5.61
C ASP A 45 2.82 -2.12 -5.74
N VAL A 46 2.47 -3.32 -6.21
CA VAL A 46 1.08 -3.75 -6.33
C VAL A 46 0.44 -3.85 -4.95
N CYS A 47 1.16 -4.43 -3.99
CA CYS A 47 0.71 -4.55 -2.60
C CYS A 47 0.46 -3.17 -1.96
N ARG A 48 1.40 -2.24 -2.12
CA ARG A 48 1.29 -0.85 -1.63
C ARG A 48 0.10 -0.12 -2.24
N LYS A 49 -0.04 -0.17 -3.57
CA LYS A 49 -1.13 0.50 -4.28
C LYS A 49 -2.49 -0.06 -3.87
N LYS A 50 -2.59 -1.39 -3.76
CA LYS A 50 -3.83 -2.06 -3.33
C LYS A 50 -4.18 -1.73 -1.88
N TRP A 51 -3.20 -1.72 -0.97
CA TRP A 51 -3.38 -1.33 0.42
C TRP A 51 -3.85 0.12 0.55
N LYS A 52 -3.26 1.06 -0.21
CA LYS A 52 -3.69 2.47 -0.28
C LYS A 52 -5.17 2.58 -0.64
N SER A 53 -5.61 1.86 -1.68
CA SER A 53 -7.04 1.84 -2.09
C SER A 53 -7.95 1.23 -1.03
N LEU A 54 -7.52 0.14 -0.38
CA LEU A 54 -8.28 -0.51 0.69
C LEU A 54 -8.46 0.42 1.89
N ARG A 55 -7.37 1.05 2.35
CA ARG A 55 -7.39 1.97 3.49
C ARG A 55 -8.23 3.22 3.21
N THR A 56 -8.19 3.74 1.98
CA THR A 56 -9.05 4.85 1.53
C THR A 56 -10.53 4.47 1.58
N THR A 57 -10.87 3.29 1.07
CA THR A 57 -12.26 2.78 1.08
C THR A 57 -12.74 2.55 2.51
N TYR A 58 -11.90 1.96 3.37
CA TYR A 58 -12.21 1.74 4.79
C TYR A 58 -12.52 3.06 5.52
N ARG A 59 -11.71 4.11 5.29
CA ARG A 59 -11.95 5.43 5.89
C ARG A 59 -13.27 6.06 5.42
N ARG A 60 -13.60 5.94 4.13
CA ARG A 60 -14.89 6.41 3.60
C ARG A 60 -16.06 5.67 4.25
N GLU A 61 -15.93 4.37 4.45
CA GLU A 61 -16.98 3.56 5.07
C GLU A 61 -17.19 3.95 6.54
N MET A 62 -16.10 4.12 7.31
CA MET A 62 -16.14 4.64 8.69
C MET A 62 -16.79 6.02 8.79
N ASN A 63 -16.49 6.94 7.88
CA ASN A 63 -17.10 8.28 7.90
C ASN A 63 -18.61 8.25 7.58
N LYS A 64 -19.05 7.36 6.69
CA LYS A 64 -20.49 7.17 6.42
C LYS A 64 -21.21 6.64 7.66
N GLU A 65 -20.62 5.69 8.39
CA GLU A 65 -21.19 5.18 9.64
C GLU A 65 -21.29 6.29 10.71
N LYS A 66 -20.25 7.12 10.88
CA LYS A 66 -20.26 8.24 11.83
C LYS A 66 -21.30 9.31 11.47
N THR A 67 -21.39 9.70 10.20
CA THR A 67 -22.34 10.74 9.74
C THR A 67 -23.79 10.29 9.92
N LYS A 68 -24.10 9.00 9.73
CA LYS A 68 -25.42 8.42 9.99
C LYS A 68 -25.79 8.38 11.47
N LYS A 69 -24.84 8.08 12.36
CA LYS A 69 -25.11 8.16 13.82
C LYS A 69 -25.50 9.57 14.26
N ARG A 70 -25.01 10.61 13.56
CA ARG A 70 -25.32 12.02 13.86
C ARG A 70 -26.62 12.53 13.24
N SER A 71 -27.00 12.04 12.05
CA SER A 71 -28.29 12.36 11.42
C SER A 71 -29.26 11.21 11.64
N GLY A 72 -30.19 11.34 12.59
CA GLY A 72 -31.23 10.35 12.92
C GLY A 72 -32.26 10.05 11.80
N ALA A 73 -31.86 10.13 10.54
CA ALA A 73 -32.66 9.81 9.38
C ALA A 73 -32.47 8.33 9.01
N GLY A 74 -33.49 7.53 9.27
CA GLY A 74 -33.80 6.25 8.59
C GLY A 74 -32.66 5.25 8.50
N ALA A 75 -32.72 4.20 9.34
CA ALA A 75 -31.82 3.05 9.33
C ALA A 75 -31.84 2.28 8.00
N VAL A 76 -31.17 2.81 6.97
CA VAL A 76 -30.79 2.02 5.80
C VAL A 76 -29.58 1.20 6.23
N VAL A 77 -29.85 -0.05 6.62
CA VAL A 77 -28.86 -1.10 6.88
C VAL A 77 -28.07 -1.30 5.60
N GLN A 78 -27.00 -0.53 5.42
CA GLN A 78 -26.05 -0.76 4.36
C GLN A 78 -25.19 -1.94 4.79
N ARG A 79 -25.08 -2.92 3.90
CA ARG A 79 -24.27 -4.10 4.18
C ARG A 79 -22.84 -3.62 4.42
N PRO A 80 -22.20 -3.99 5.54
CA PRO A 80 -20.82 -3.61 5.80
C PRO A 80 -19.96 -4.09 4.64
N TRP A 81 -19.02 -3.23 4.20
CA TRP A 81 -18.13 -3.59 3.10
C TRP A 81 -17.40 -4.89 3.43
N ARG A 82 -17.23 -5.77 2.43
CA ARG A 82 -16.77 -7.16 2.63
C ARG A 82 -15.44 -7.29 3.40
N TYR A 83 -14.61 -6.23 3.42
CA TYR A 83 -13.33 -6.21 4.13
C TYR A 83 -13.35 -5.43 5.45
N THR A 84 -14.52 -4.96 5.91
CA THR A 84 -14.64 -4.21 7.18
C THR A 84 -14.20 -5.03 8.38
N GLU A 85 -14.63 -6.29 8.46
CA GLU A 85 -14.29 -7.18 9.57
C GLU A 85 -12.78 -7.46 9.61
N VAL A 86 -12.20 -7.86 8.49
CA VAL A 86 -10.75 -8.13 8.39
C VAL A 86 -9.88 -6.87 8.52
N MET A 87 -10.42 -5.67 8.30
CA MET A 87 -9.71 -4.38 8.51
C MET A 87 -10.06 -3.71 9.83
N SER A 88 -10.89 -4.34 10.68
CA SER A 88 -11.33 -3.77 11.95
C SER A 88 -10.18 -3.52 12.94
N PHE A 89 -9.07 -4.25 12.81
CA PHE A 89 -7.85 -4.03 13.60
C PHE A 89 -7.23 -2.64 13.41
N LEU A 90 -7.53 -1.96 12.30
CA LEU A 90 -7.07 -0.59 12.05
C LEU A 90 -7.91 0.46 12.78
N HIS A 91 -9.07 0.10 13.32
CA HIS A 91 -9.99 1.04 13.96
C HIS A 91 -9.32 1.94 15.02
N PRO A 92 -8.57 1.43 16.02
CA PRO A 92 -7.90 2.30 16.99
C PRO A 92 -6.86 3.23 16.33
N PHE A 93 -6.05 2.70 15.42
CA PHE A 93 -4.96 3.44 14.77
C PHE A 93 -5.42 4.50 13.77
N ILE A 94 -6.58 4.31 13.14
CA ILE A 94 -7.17 5.28 12.20
C ILE A 94 -7.94 6.37 12.97
N GLN A 95 -8.51 6.04 14.12
CA GLN A 95 -9.36 6.95 14.90
C GLN A 95 -8.56 7.99 15.70
N GLU A 96 -7.34 7.66 16.17
CA GLU A 96 -6.47 8.62 16.86
C GLU A 96 -5.98 9.78 15.96
N ARG A 97 -6.00 9.63 14.63
CA ARG A 97 -5.48 10.62 13.68
C ARG A 97 -6.57 11.44 12.97
N GLU A 98 -7.73 11.61 13.62
CA GLU A 98 -8.79 12.54 13.16
C GLU A 98 -8.57 14.00 13.61
N THR A 99 -7.40 14.34 14.13
CA THR A 99 -6.94 15.74 14.19
C THR A 99 -6.27 16.12 12.86
N SER A 100 -7.05 16.78 12.01
CA SER A 100 -6.60 17.77 11.01
C SER A 100 -5.21 17.55 10.41
N GLY A 101 -5.12 16.81 9.31
CA GLY A 101 -3.88 16.73 8.55
C GLY A 101 -4.07 15.98 7.24
N ASN A 102 -4.04 16.73 6.14
CA ASN A 102 -3.75 16.23 4.81
C ASN A 102 -2.51 15.31 4.91
N MET A 103 -2.67 13.99 4.85
CA MET A 103 -1.50 13.11 4.81
C MET A 103 -0.97 13.17 3.38
N GLU A 104 0.03 14.02 3.21
CA GLU A 104 0.93 14.01 2.06
C GLU A 104 1.45 12.58 1.87
N ASP A 105 1.35 12.13 0.62
CA ASP A 105 2.02 10.96 0.07
C ASP A 105 3.53 11.08 0.41
N ASP A 106 4.08 10.16 1.21
CA ASP A 106 5.54 9.96 1.20
C ASP A 106 5.84 9.25 -0.12
N GLU A 107 6.17 10.07 -1.12
CA GLU A 107 6.77 9.68 -2.38
C GLU A 107 8.05 8.89 -2.10
N GLY A 108 7.96 7.58 -2.28
CA GLY A 108 9.10 6.70 -2.50
C GLY A 108 9.04 6.22 -3.94
N GLU A 109 9.38 7.12 -4.86
CA GLU A 109 9.69 6.78 -6.24
C GLU A 109 10.94 5.88 -6.23
N GLU A 110 10.78 4.59 -6.52
CA GLU A 110 11.91 3.77 -6.97
C GLU A 110 11.67 3.42 -8.44
N GLU A 111 12.45 4.11 -9.26
CA GLU A 111 12.66 3.91 -10.69
C GLU A 111 12.91 2.43 -10.99
N ASN A 112 11.89 1.73 -11.52
CA ASN A 112 12.12 0.44 -12.18
C ASN A 112 12.68 0.73 -13.59
N ARG A 113 13.96 1.10 -13.65
CA ARG A 113 14.75 0.97 -14.87
C ARG A 113 14.92 -0.52 -15.13
N GLN A 114 14.11 -1.05 -16.05
CA GLN A 114 14.40 -2.33 -16.69
C GLN A 114 15.64 -2.15 -17.56
N GLU A 115 16.81 -2.34 -16.96
CA GLU A 115 18.01 -2.74 -17.70
C GLU A 115 17.81 -4.20 -18.11
N SER A 116 17.48 -4.42 -19.38
CA SER A 116 17.74 -5.68 -20.06
C SER A 116 19.19 -5.66 -20.55
N PRO A 117 20.10 -6.47 -20.00
CA PRO A 117 21.34 -6.81 -20.69
C PRO A 117 21.07 -7.86 -21.77
N GLU A 118 22.05 -8.06 -22.67
CA GLU A 118 22.12 -9.01 -23.79
C GLU A 118 21.71 -8.40 -25.16
N ALA A 119 22.57 -8.24 -26.17
CA ALA A 119 23.80 -8.95 -26.49
C ALA A 119 24.82 -8.04 -27.19
N VAL A 120 26.09 -8.19 -26.80
CA VAL A 120 27.28 -7.72 -27.53
C VAL A 120 27.93 -8.96 -28.14
N LEU A 121 28.04 -9.04 -29.47
CA LEU A 121 29.05 -9.87 -30.15
C LEU A 121 29.30 -9.22 -31.53
N GLU A 122 30.31 -8.35 -31.60
CA GLU A 122 31.57 -8.52 -32.37
C GLU A 122 31.37 -8.51 -33.90
N ARG A 123 31.67 -7.37 -34.55
CA ARG A 123 32.98 -6.97 -35.12
C ARG A 123 33.42 -7.91 -36.24
N GLU A 124 33.40 -7.42 -37.49
CA GLU A 124 34.50 -7.30 -38.49
C GLU A 124 33.93 -6.28 -39.53
N GLY A 125 34.53 -5.14 -39.87
CA GLY A 125 35.92 -4.94 -40.27
C GLY A 125 35.96 -4.88 -41.80
N GLU A 126 35.72 -3.73 -42.42
CA GLU A 126 36.46 -3.36 -43.63
C GLU A 126 36.40 -1.85 -43.90
N SER A 127 37.51 -1.37 -44.40
CA SER A 127 37.98 0.00 -44.32
C SER A 127 37.71 0.78 -45.61
N GLN A 128 37.85 2.10 -45.47
CA GLN A 128 38.48 3.03 -46.43
C GLN A 128 37.55 3.92 -47.29
N THR A 129 37.52 5.19 -46.89
CA THR A 129 37.17 6.39 -47.66
C THR A 129 38.40 6.88 -48.47
N PRO A 130 38.36 8.05 -49.14
CA PRO A 130 37.73 8.38 -50.42
C PRO A 130 38.79 8.86 -51.45
N GLY A 131 38.35 9.21 -52.67
CA GLY A 131 39.14 9.93 -53.68
C GLY A 131 38.23 10.67 -54.64
#